data_AF-A0A5N6ST87-F1
#
_entry.id   AF-A0A5N6ST87-F1
#
_cell.length_a   1.000
_cell.length_b   1.000
_cell.length_c   1.000
_cell.angle_alpha   90.00
_cell.angle_beta   90.00
_cell.angle_gamma   90.00
#
_symmetry.space_group_name_H-M   'P 1'
#
loop_
_entity.id
_entity.type
_entity.pdbx_description
1 polymer ?
#
loop_
_entity_poly.entity_id
_entity_poly.type
_entity_poly.pdbx_seq_one_letter_code
_entity_poly.pdbx_strand_id
1 'polypeptide(L)'
;MKITTTVGLLFTLLTTSASATPFFYGWSDSVTLQLSNDWSGANAKASVATDGKPHPIQELFDDSDLEKDGKIYATSAQLIKFHHNTICRVLQHDPRVEVTLDDENTWSFLDRGAWVDVHRGVVICFEK
;
A
#
# COMPACT_ATOMS: atom_id res chain seq x y z
N MET A 1 34.81 73.15 -12.97
CA MET A 1 34.70 72.40 -11.68
C MET A 1 33.32 72.68 -11.13
N LYS A 2 32.52 71.78 -10.56
CA LYS A 2 32.40 70.32 -10.42
C LYS A 2 31.00 70.15 -9.79
N ILE A 3 30.16 69.24 -10.33
CA ILE A 3 29.38 68.17 -9.65
C ILE A 3 28.56 68.61 -8.38
N THR A 4 27.27 68.35 -8.13
CA THR A 4 26.38 67.21 -8.47
C THR A 4 24.97 67.51 -7.93
N THR A 5 23.94 67.07 -8.66
CA THR A 5 22.57 66.84 -8.20
C THR A 5 22.48 65.47 -7.52
N THR A 6 21.77 65.31 -6.40
CA THR A 6 21.24 63.97 -6.02
C THR A 6 19.98 64.07 -5.15
N VAL A 7 18.84 63.73 -5.75
CA VAL A 7 17.59 63.37 -5.06
C VAL A 7 17.69 61.88 -4.73
N GLY A 8 17.60 61.53 -3.45
CA GLY A 8 17.55 60.14 -3.00
C GLY A 8 16.12 59.72 -2.66
N LEU A 9 15.42 59.07 -3.59
CA LEU A 9 14.19 58.34 -3.29
C LEU A 9 14.56 56.88 -2.97
N LEU A 10 14.48 56.52 -1.69
CA LEU A 10 14.66 55.14 -1.22
C LEU A 10 13.32 54.40 -1.30
N PHE A 11 13.13 53.59 -2.33
CA PHE A 11 12.09 52.57 -2.40
C PHE A 11 12.67 51.24 -1.92
N THR A 12 12.34 50.83 -0.70
CA THR A 12 12.63 49.47 -0.22
C THR A 12 11.38 48.61 -0.39
N LEU A 13 11.29 47.89 -1.51
CA LEU A 13 10.30 46.83 -1.69
C LEU A 13 10.88 45.54 -1.09
N LEU A 14 10.42 45.15 0.10
CA LEU A 14 10.64 43.81 0.63
C LEU A 14 9.66 42.86 -0.04
N THR A 15 10.07 42.24 -1.16
CA THR A 15 9.37 41.09 -1.72
C THR A 15 9.83 39.83 -0.98
N THR A 16 9.16 39.48 0.11
CA THR A 16 9.26 38.14 0.69
C THR A 16 8.53 37.15 -0.21
N SER A 17 9.26 36.44 -1.04
CA SER A 17 8.77 35.25 -1.73
C SER A 17 8.79 34.08 -0.73
N ALA A 18 7.63 33.80 -0.12
CA ALA A 18 7.41 32.52 0.55
C ALA A 18 7.29 31.45 -0.55
N SER A 19 8.39 30.75 -0.85
CA SER A 19 8.31 29.54 -1.65
C SER A 19 7.66 28.46 -0.77
N ALA A 20 6.34 28.28 -0.93
CA ALA A 20 5.68 27.08 -0.46
C ALA A 20 6.09 25.95 -1.41
N THR A 21 7.18 25.26 -1.09
CA THR A 21 7.46 23.96 -1.70
C THR A 21 6.30 23.04 -1.29
N PRO A 22 5.51 22.50 -2.24
CA PRO A 22 4.52 21.50 -1.88
C PRO A 22 5.29 20.34 -1.26
N PHE A 23 5.07 20.11 0.04
CA PHE A 23 5.50 18.89 0.70
C PHE A 23 4.63 17.77 0.14
N PHE A 24 4.99 17.24 -1.02
CA PHE A 24 4.59 15.89 -1.39
C PHE A 24 5.38 14.94 -0.51
N TYR A 25 4.99 14.84 0.77
CA TYR A 25 5.20 13.60 1.50
C TYR A 25 4.53 12.54 0.63
N GLY A 26 5.32 11.63 0.06
CA GLY A 26 4.79 10.52 -0.73
C GLY A 26 3.82 9.74 0.13
N TRP A 27 2.55 10.12 0.08
CA TRP A 27 1.45 9.33 0.59
C TRP A 27 1.52 8.09 -0.28
N SER A 28 2.12 7.00 0.22
CA SER A 28 1.95 5.72 -0.47
C SER A 28 0.47 5.48 -0.39
N ASP A 29 -0.20 5.50 -1.54
CA ASP A 29 -1.58 5.07 -1.59
C ASP A 29 -1.67 3.66 -1.01
N SER A 30 -2.81 3.35 -0.40
CA SER A 30 -3.00 2.08 0.28
C SER A 30 -4.19 1.39 -0.32
N VAL A 31 -4.05 0.10 -0.55
CA VAL A 31 -5.14 -0.76 -0.97
C VAL A 31 -5.69 -1.51 0.23
N THR A 32 -6.93 -1.98 0.14
CA THR A 32 -7.50 -2.92 1.11
C THR A 32 -7.52 -4.30 0.48
N LEU A 33 -6.69 -5.19 1.03
CA LEU A 33 -6.68 -6.61 0.70
C LEU A 33 -7.52 -7.36 1.74
N GLN A 34 -8.36 -8.28 1.28
CA GLN A 34 -9.06 -9.23 2.13
C GLN A 34 -8.51 -10.64 1.89
N LEU A 35 -8.24 -11.36 2.97
CA LEU A 35 -8.09 -12.80 2.94
C LEU A 35 -9.38 -13.43 3.45
N SER A 36 -9.77 -14.54 2.84
CA SER A 36 -10.98 -15.29 3.18
C SER A 36 -10.67 -16.76 3.32
N ASN A 37 -11.46 -17.43 4.16
CA ASN A 37 -11.44 -18.87 4.34
C ASN A 37 -12.85 -19.42 4.12
N ASP A 38 -13.08 -19.95 2.92
CA ASP A 38 -14.41 -20.37 2.48
C ASP A 38 -14.93 -21.62 3.22
N TRP A 39 -14.05 -22.37 3.91
CA TRP A 39 -14.44 -23.53 4.71
C TRP A 39 -15.01 -23.16 6.07
N SER A 40 -14.47 -22.11 6.69
CA SER A 40 -14.89 -21.64 8.02
C SER A 40 -15.83 -20.43 7.97
N GLY A 41 -15.84 -19.69 6.84
CA GLY A 41 -16.51 -18.40 6.71
C GLY A 41 -15.71 -17.22 7.29
N ALA A 42 -14.56 -17.48 7.92
CA ALA A 42 -13.70 -16.44 8.45
C ALA A 42 -13.08 -15.58 7.33
N ASN A 43 -12.90 -14.29 7.61
CA ASN A 43 -12.24 -13.36 6.69
C ASN A 43 -11.67 -12.18 7.46
N ALA A 44 -10.64 -11.55 6.92
CA ALA A 44 -9.98 -10.41 7.52
C ALA A 44 -9.49 -9.44 6.44
N LYS A 45 -9.41 -8.16 6.78
CA LYS A 45 -9.03 -7.08 5.86
C LYS A 45 -7.80 -6.36 6.39
N ALA A 46 -6.85 -6.08 5.52
CA ALA A 46 -5.65 -5.32 5.83
C ALA A 46 -5.46 -4.17 4.85
N SER A 47 -4.93 -3.06 5.35
CA SER A 47 -4.45 -1.96 4.52
C SER A 47 -3.00 -2.23 4.14
N VAL A 48 -2.68 -2.23 2.84
CA VAL A 48 -1.35 -2.52 2.31
C VAL A 48 -0.88 -1.33 1.50
N ALA A 49 0.31 -0.81 1.80
CA ALA A 49 0.89 0.29 1.03
C ALA A 49 1.26 -0.16 -0.39
N THR A 50 1.02 0.68 -1.39
CA THR A 50 1.42 0.45 -2.80
C THR A 50 2.88 0.85 -3.05
N ASP A 51 3.76 0.61 -2.08
CA ASP A 51 5.16 1.05 -2.09
C ASP A 51 6.14 0.03 -2.72
N GLY A 52 5.61 -1.07 -3.27
CA GLY A 52 6.37 -2.14 -3.89
C GLY A 52 7.19 -2.99 -2.91
N LYS A 53 7.04 -2.78 -1.59
CA LYS A 53 7.77 -3.55 -0.58
C LYS A 53 6.99 -4.79 -0.13
N PRO A 54 7.68 -5.83 0.39
CA PRO A 54 7.03 -6.95 1.05
C PRO A 54 6.47 -6.53 2.41
N HIS A 55 5.17 -6.77 2.60
CA HIS A 55 4.44 -6.62 3.85
C HIS A 55 4.11 -8.01 4.39
N PRO A 56 4.63 -8.43 5.56
CA PRO A 56 4.38 -9.77 6.10
C PRO A 56 2.90 -10.05 6.34
N ILE A 57 2.41 -11.21 5.90
CA ILE A 57 1.00 -11.60 6.13
C ILE A 57 0.70 -11.70 7.62
N GLN A 58 1.65 -12.19 8.40
CA GLN A 58 1.59 -12.18 9.86
C GLN A 58 1.23 -10.78 10.40
N GLU A 59 2.00 -9.75 10.06
CA GLU A 59 1.77 -8.39 10.57
C GLU A 59 0.44 -7.78 10.09
N LEU A 60 -0.04 -8.20 8.92
CA LEU A 60 -1.27 -7.70 8.32
C LEU A 60 -2.54 -8.35 8.89
N PHE A 61 -2.45 -9.59 9.36
CA PHE A 61 -3.62 -10.43 9.64
C PHE A 61 -3.55 -11.22 10.96
N ASP A 62 -2.51 -11.05 11.78
CA ASP A 62 -2.50 -11.56 13.17
C ASP A 62 -3.70 -11.00 13.96
N ASP A 63 -4.11 -11.74 14.99
CA ASP A 63 -5.28 -11.46 15.84
C ASP A 63 -6.63 -11.42 15.09
N SER A 64 -6.67 -11.92 13.84
CA SER A 64 -7.91 -12.03 13.07
C SER A 64 -8.60 -13.38 13.22
N ASP A 65 -9.86 -13.47 12.80
CA ASP A 65 -10.61 -14.73 12.79
C ASP A 65 -10.03 -15.81 11.84
N LEU A 66 -9.05 -15.44 10.99
CA LEU A 66 -8.29 -16.36 10.15
C LEU A 66 -7.14 -17.05 10.92
N GLU A 67 -6.74 -16.47 12.05
CA GLU A 67 -5.68 -17.00 12.88
C GLU A 67 -6.17 -18.19 13.71
N LYS A 68 -5.42 -19.28 13.65
CA LYS A 68 -5.64 -20.47 14.46
C LYS A 68 -4.31 -21.08 14.87
N ASP A 69 -4.08 -21.16 16.18
CA ASP A 69 -2.88 -21.75 16.78
C ASP A 69 -1.58 -21.10 16.25
N GLY A 70 -1.55 -19.77 16.10
CA GLY A 70 -0.40 -19.01 15.62
C GLY A 70 -0.12 -19.14 14.12
N LYS A 71 -1.12 -19.55 13.35
CA LYS A 71 -1.07 -19.68 11.87
C LYS A 71 -2.25 -18.97 11.25
N ILE A 72 -2.08 -18.45 10.05
CA ILE A 72 -3.13 -17.76 9.32
C ILE A 72 -3.54 -18.64 8.16
N TYR A 73 -4.78 -19.11 8.20
CA TYR A 73 -5.27 -20.01 7.17
C TYR A 73 -6.33 -19.36 6.27
N ALA A 74 -6.04 -19.34 4.97
CA ALA A 74 -6.92 -18.75 3.96
C ALA A 74 -7.10 -19.67 2.75
N THR A 75 -8.11 -19.38 1.93
CA THR A 75 -8.39 -20.05 0.64
C THR A 75 -8.30 -19.10 -0.54
N SER A 76 -8.63 -17.83 -0.33
CA SER A 76 -8.67 -16.81 -1.39
C SER A 76 -8.22 -15.44 -0.89
N ALA A 77 -7.85 -14.58 -1.84
CA ALA A 77 -7.53 -13.18 -1.63
C ALA A 77 -8.38 -12.29 -2.55
N GLN A 78 -8.71 -11.09 -2.07
CA GLN A 78 -9.53 -10.11 -2.79
C GLN A 78 -9.03 -8.68 -2.59
N LEU A 79 -9.01 -7.88 -3.65
CA LEU A 79 -8.90 -6.42 -3.58
C LEU A 79 -10.28 -5.81 -3.35
N ILE A 80 -10.45 -5.14 -2.21
CA ILE A 80 -11.73 -4.52 -1.79
C ILE A 80 -11.76 -3.02 -2.05
N LYS A 81 -10.61 -2.36 -1.89
CA LYS A 81 -10.42 -0.94 -2.17
C LYS A 81 -9.07 -0.77 -2.84
N PHE A 82 -9.07 -0.22 -4.05
CA PHE A 82 -7.88 -0.11 -4.88
C PHE A 82 -8.05 1.04 -5.88
N HIS A 83 -6.94 1.48 -6.45
CA HIS A 83 -6.91 2.47 -7.52
C HIS A 83 -6.79 1.76 -8.88
N HIS A 84 -7.07 2.48 -9.97
CA HIS A 84 -6.71 1.99 -11.30
C HIS A 84 -5.21 1.69 -11.38
N ASN A 85 -4.84 0.65 -12.13
CA ASN A 85 -3.47 0.16 -12.30
C ASN A 85 -2.82 -0.44 -11.02
N THR A 86 -3.59 -0.73 -9.98
CA THR A 86 -3.08 -1.43 -8.79
C THR A 86 -2.70 -2.87 -9.16
N ILE A 87 -1.52 -3.32 -8.72
CA ILE A 87 -1.13 -4.73 -8.74
C ILE A 87 -0.76 -5.15 -7.32
N CYS A 88 -1.30 -6.27 -6.87
CA CYS A 88 -0.91 -6.91 -5.61
C CYS A 88 -0.55 -8.36 -5.81
N ARG A 89 0.49 -8.82 -5.11
CA ARG A 89 0.97 -10.19 -5.16
C ARG A 89 0.95 -10.79 -3.76
N VAL A 90 0.36 -11.97 -3.62
CA VAL A 90 0.42 -12.78 -2.40
C VAL A 90 1.40 -13.92 -2.65
N LEU A 91 2.51 -13.92 -1.93
CA LEU A 91 3.65 -14.81 -2.19
C LEU A 91 4.06 -15.59 -0.95
N GLN A 92 4.26 -16.89 -1.10
CA GLN A 92 4.86 -17.75 -0.09
C GLN A 92 5.60 -18.91 -0.78
N HIS A 93 6.73 -19.32 -0.22
CA HIS A 93 7.53 -20.41 -0.79
C HIS A 93 6.98 -21.80 -0.43
N ASP A 94 6.60 -22.01 0.83
CA ASP A 94 6.19 -23.32 1.36
C ASP A 94 5.06 -23.15 2.40
N PRO A 95 3.88 -23.78 2.20
CA PRO A 95 3.40 -24.27 0.91
C PRO A 95 3.43 -23.15 -0.14
N ARG A 96 3.64 -23.52 -1.40
CA ARG A 96 3.78 -22.54 -2.49
C ARG A 96 2.46 -21.82 -2.73
N VAL A 97 2.46 -20.50 -2.54
CA VAL A 97 1.38 -19.59 -2.89
C VAL A 97 1.97 -18.50 -3.77
N GLU A 98 1.40 -18.30 -4.95
CA GLU A 98 1.80 -17.25 -5.87
C GLU A 98 0.58 -16.76 -6.64
N VAL A 99 -0.03 -15.70 -6.13
CA VAL A 99 -1.24 -15.09 -6.67
C VAL A 99 -0.96 -13.63 -7.02
N THR A 100 -1.46 -13.21 -8.17
CA THR A 100 -1.50 -11.80 -8.58
C THR A 100 -2.96 -11.36 -8.67
N LEU A 101 -3.26 -10.20 -8.11
CA LEU A 101 -4.52 -9.49 -8.21
C LEU A 101 -4.24 -8.13 -8.86
N ASP A 102 -5.16 -7.66 -9.69
CA ASP A 102 -5.10 -6.33 -10.28
C ASP A 102 -6.50 -5.68 -10.33
N ASP A 103 -6.59 -4.47 -10.89
CA ASP A 103 -7.84 -3.72 -10.98
C ASP A 103 -8.87 -4.32 -11.95
N GLU A 104 -8.49 -5.34 -12.73
CA GLU A 104 -9.40 -6.12 -13.59
C GLU A 104 -9.71 -7.50 -12.97
N ASN A 105 -8.74 -8.12 -12.29
CA ASN A 105 -8.79 -9.44 -11.67
C ASN A 105 -8.62 -9.29 -10.15
N THR A 106 -9.69 -8.86 -9.50
CA THR A 106 -9.66 -8.44 -8.10
C THR A 106 -9.74 -9.59 -7.10
N TRP A 107 -9.91 -10.83 -7.54
CA TRP A 107 -10.08 -11.99 -6.66
C TRP A 107 -9.38 -13.22 -7.25
N SER A 108 -8.78 -14.05 -6.39
CA SER A 108 -8.21 -15.34 -6.80
C SER A 108 -8.05 -16.31 -5.64
N PHE A 109 -8.02 -17.61 -5.95
CA PHE A 109 -7.66 -18.67 -5.02
C PHE A 109 -6.15 -18.67 -4.72
N LEU A 110 -5.78 -18.95 -3.47
CA LEU A 110 -4.38 -19.03 -3.03
C LEU A 110 -3.70 -20.33 -3.48
N ASP A 111 -4.24 -21.49 -3.08
CA ASP A 111 -3.79 -22.83 -3.55
C ASP A 111 -5.00 -23.62 -4.07
N ARG A 112 -5.57 -23.20 -5.21
CA ARG A 112 -6.75 -23.84 -5.83
C ARG A 112 -7.94 -23.99 -4.85
N GLY A 113 -8.06 -23.09 -3.87
CA GLY A 113 -9.12 -23.12 -2.84
C GLY A 113 -8.84 -24.09 -1.68
N ALA A 114 -7.66 -24.71 -1.64
CA ALA A 114 -7.22 -25.49 -0.50
C ALA A 114 -7.07 -24.60 0.74
N TRP A 115 -7.30 -25.20 1.90
CA TRP A 115 -7.08 -24.56 3.18
C TRP A 115 -5.58 -24.49 3.46
N VAL A 116 -4.97 -23.32 3.22
CA VAL A 116 -3.51 -23.15 3.20
C VAL A 116 -3.05 -22.18 4.29
N ASP A 117 -2.01 -22.57 5.03
CA ASP A 117 -1.31 -21.70 5.98
C ASP A 117 -0.43 -20.71 5.20
N VAL A 118 -0.74 -19.42 5.31
CA VAL A 118 -0.05 -18.32 4.64
C VAL A 118 0.71 -17.41 5.59
N HIS A 119 0.83 -17.79 6.86
CA HIS A 119 1.45 -16.99 7.92
C HIS A 119 2.85 -16.46 7.54
N ARG A 120 3.66 -17.28 6.86
CA ARG A 120 5.04 -16.96 6.45
C ARG A 120 5.12 -16.22 5.11
N GLY A 121 3.97 -15.89 4.50
CA GLY A 121 3.89 -15.22 3.23
C GLY A 121 4.02 -13.70 3.35
N VAL A 122 4.06 -13.05 2.20
CA VAL A 122 4.10 -11.59 2.07
C VAL A 122 3.07 -11.12 1.05
N VAL A 123 2.60 -9.89 1.24
CA VAL A 123 1.86 -9.13 0.24
C VAL A 123 2.76 -8.04 -0.31
N ILE A 124 2.84 -7.92 -1.63
CA ILE A 124 3.56 -6.83 -2.31
C ILE A 124 2.55 -6.12 -3.20
N CYS A 125 2.31 -4.84 -2.95
CA CYS A 125 1.43 -4.01 -3.77
C CYS A 125 2.17 -2.83 -4.37
N PHE A 126 1.82 -2.46 -5.60
CA PHE A 126 2.40 -1.33 -6.33
C PHE A 126 1.44 -0.85 -7.42
N GLU A 127 1.69 0.35 -7.93
CA GLU A 127 1.02 0.88 -9.12
C GLU A 127 1.87 0.60 -10.36
N LYS A 128 1.22 0.23 -11.47
CA LYS A 128 1.87 -0.05 -12.75
C LYS A 128 2.24 1.20 -13.54
#